data_AF-A0AAD1UIY4-F1
#
_entry.id   AF-A0AAD1UIY4-F1
#
_cell.length_a   1.000
_cell.length_b   1.000
_cell.length_c   1.000
_cell.angle_alpha   90.00
_cell.angle_beta   90.00
_cell.angle_gamma   90.00
#
_symmetry.space_group_name_H-M   'P 1'
#
loop_
_entity.id
_entity.type
_entity.pdbx_description
1 polymer ?
#
loop_
_entity_poly.entity_id
_entity_poly.type
_entity_poly.pdbx_seq_one_letter_code
_entity_poly.pdbx_strand_id
1 'polypeptide(L)'
;MNSQQNVDQEIGNGSEEQAKCDFVTKSNKPLYIDIILELPESEDKELIKNVRVAKNSQGDILLSSVCSRLHEIGFDVTGMIVSYYSSIEQMYIFAGKDPIPFEKDGISVSNLCSNRLALKFRSGDDTYSKKSLPVSSLNNESSSLCYSLENKLKLSEGGMGATDGSSPITTPCLNEISSTQITPPIPRASLDPSMGGPDSNTANASSRRCIRTKERNISFVIEKVSMWRKLYNGIQNPSGNITRYSLDDSAKKVGISKKSLDDYLLQLRYGKKFGFDFNENKEEKIGKLRAFVKKKKREEKEKKEAYRNGLR
;
A
#
# COMPACT_ATOMS: atom_id res chain seq x y z
N MET A 1 30.20 7.83 -85.03
CA MET A 1 29.24 8.90 -85.34
C MET A 1 28.41 9.17 -84.10
N ASN A 2 28.54 10.41 -83.61
CA ASN A 2 27.74 11.16 -82.63
C ASN A 2 27.49 10.54 -81.24
N SER A 3 28.06 11.05 -80.15
CA SER A 3 28.03 12.42 -79.56
C SER A 3 26.87 12.61 -78.59
N GLN A 4 27.23 12.68 -77.31
CA GLN A 4 26.83 13.65 -76.28
C GLN A 4 25.37 14.16 -76.25
N GLN A 5 24.72 14.01 -75.09
CA GLN A 5 24.25 15.17 -74.30
C GLN A 5 23.94 14.79 -72.83
N ASN A 6 24.57 15.53 -71.92
CA ASN A 6 24.23 15.69 -70.50
C ASN A 6 22.89 16.42 -70.35
N VAL A 7 22.12 16.11 -69.31
CA VAL A 7 21.43 17.14 -68.50
C VAL A 7 21.47 16.71 -67.03
N ASP A 8 22.34 17.38 -66.29
CA ASP A 8 22.30 17.49 -64.84
C ASP A 8 21.05 18.30 -64.42
N GLN A 9 20.29 17.80 -63.45
CA GLN A 9 19.41 18.62 -62.63
C GLN A 9 19.55 18.17 -61.16
N GLU A 10 20.50 18.81 -60.47
CA GLU A 10 20.42 19.01 -59.04
C GLU A 10 19.35 20.08 -58.72
N ILE A 11 18.74 19.94 -57.55
CA ILE A 11 18.40 20.97 -56.54
C ILE A 11 17.00 20.72 -55.94
N GLY A 12 17.02 20.44 -54.64
CA GLY A 12 16.05 21.02 -53.71
C GLY A 12 14.80 20.21 -53.43
N ASN A 13 14.78 19.51 -52.29
CA ASN A 13 13.70 19.58 -51.30
C ASN A 13 14.16 18.87 -50.02
N GLY A 14 15.11 19.52 -49.35
CA GLY A 14 15.27 19.37 -47.91
C GLY A 14 14.35 20.36 -47.18
N SER A 15 14.03 20.00 -45.94
CA SER A 15 13.46 20.83 -44.86
C SER A 15 12.04 21.38 -45.05
N GLU A 16 11.11 20.84 -44.27
CA GLU A 16 10.28 21.58 -43.28
C GLU A 16 8.95 20.85 -43.05
N GLU A 17 8.96 19.79 -42.24
CA GLU A 17 7.73 19.38 -41.54
C GLU A 17 8.05 18.82 -40.15
N GLN A 18 9.01 19.46 -39.47
CA GLN A 18 8.99 19.52 -38.01
C GLN A 18 8.22 20.79 -37.65
N ALA A 19 6.90 20.66 -37.70
CA ALA A 19 5.98 21.64 -37.15
C ALA A 19 6.31 21.82 -35.67
N LYS A 20 7.05 22.89 -35.43
CA LYS A 20 7.30 23.55 -34.17
C LYS A 20 5.96 23.90 -33.55
N CYS A 21 5.40 22.99 -32.76
CA CYS A 21 4.25 23.22 -31.89
C CYS A 21 4.66 24.07 -30.68
N ASP A 22 5.25 25.25 -30.93
CA ASP A 22 5.52 26.26 -29.90
C ASP A 22 4.34 27.23 -29.80
N PHE A 23 3.13 26.70 -29.60
CA PHE A 23 2.02 27.52 -29.14
C PHE A 23 2.18 27.71 -27.63
N VAL A 24 2.96 28.73 -27.26
CA VAL A 24 3.21 29.13 -25.87
C VAL A 24 1.90 29.64 -25.26
N THR A 25 1.11 28.73 -24.70
CA THR A 25 -0.07 29.05 -23.90
C THR A 25 0.35 29.51 -22.50
N LYS A 26 -0.22 30.66 -22.11
CA LYS A 26 0.09 31.39 -20.88
C LYS A 26 -0.13 30.50 -19.64
N SER A 27 0.94 30.36 -18.85
CA SER A 27 1.03 29.64 -17.57
C SER A 27 0.88 28.12 -17.65
N ASN A 28 1.85 27.44 -18.28
CA ASN A 28 1.98 25.98 -18.21
C ASN A 28 2.52 25.56 -16.82
N LYS A 29 1.74 25.82 -15.76
CA LYS A 29 2.10 25.40 -14.40
C LYS A 29 2.07 23.86 -14.38
N PRO A 30 3.16 23.18 -13.95
CA PRO A 30 3.17 21.74 -13.88
C PRO A 30 2.04 21.23 -12.98
N LEU A 31 1.28 20.25 -13.46
CA LEU A 31 0.26 19.57 -12.67
C LEU A 31 0.91 18.42 -11.90
N TYR A 32 0.62 18.33 -10.61
CA TYR A 32 1.02 17.23 -9.75
C TYR A 32 -0.24 16.51 -9.25
N ILE A 33 -0.28 15.20 -9.42
CA ILE A 33 -1.39 14.35 -8.98
C ILE A 33 -0.86 13.18 -8.14
N ASP A 34 -1.72 12.58 -7.32
CA ASP A 34 -1.42 11.27 -6.73
C ASP A 34 -1.94 10.17 -7.67
N ILE A 35 -1.19 9.07 -7.78
CA ILE A 35 -1.57 7.90 -8.57
C ILE A 35 -1.83 6.73 -7.63
N ILE A 36 -2.99 6.10 -7.79
CA ILE A 36 -3.32 4.83 -7.13
C ILE A 36 -3.13 3.73 -8.17
N LEU A 37 -2.15 2.87 -7.96
CA LEU A 37 -1.73 1.83 -8.89
C LEU A 37 -2.26 0.47 -8.46
N GLU A 38 -2.94 -0.23 -9.37
CA GLU A 38 -3.41 -1.61 -9.21
C GLU A 38 -2.73 -2.47 -10.29
N LEU A 39 -1.71 -3.24 -9.90
CA LEU A 39 -0.92 -4.10 -10.78
C LEU A 39 -1.50 -5.52 -10.86
N PRO A 40 -1.32 -6.27 -11.96
CA PRO A 40 -1.89 -7.62 -12.10
C PRO A 40 -1.37 -8.62 -11.06
N GLU A 41 -0.10 -8.49 -10.63
CA GLU A 41 0.54 -9.38 -9.66
C GLU A 41 0.34 -8.95 -8.20
N SER A 42 -0.22 -7.75 -7.99
CA SER A 42 -0.43 -7.17 -6.65
C SER A 42 -1.91 -6.97 -6.37
N GLU A 43 -2.40 -7.58 -5.30
CA GLU A 43 -3.75 -7.33 -4.81
C GLU A 43 -3.85 -6.05 -3.97
N ASP A 44 -2.70 -5.56 -3.49
CA ASP A 44 -2.59 -4.31 -2.77
C ASP A 44 -2.45 -3.14 -3.77
N LYS A 45 -3.19 -2.05 -3.50
CA LYS A 45 -3.09 -0.80 -4.27
C LYS A 45 -1.91 0.03 -3.76
N GLU A 46 -1.04 0.45 -4.66
CA GLU A 46 0.10 1.32 -4.31
C GLU A 46 -0.27 2.79 -4.53
N LEU A 47 0.15 3.69 -3.63
CA LEU A 47 -0.11 5.13 -3.74
C LEU A 47 1.20 5.86 -4.00
N ILE A 48 1.33 6.41 -5.21
CA ILE A 48 2.48 7.22 -5.63
C ILE A 48 2.05 8.69 -5.55
N LYS A 49 2.72 9.48 -4.72
CA LYS A 49 2.32 10.87 -4.46
C LYS A 49 3.07 11.87 -5.33
N ASN A 50 2.41 13.00 -5.61
CA ASN A 50 3.03 14.15 -6.29
C ASN A 50 3.72 13.80 -7.61
N VAL A 51 3.07 13.00 -8.44
CA VAL A 51 3.54 12.65 -9.78
C VAL A 51 3.28 13.83 -10.71
N ARG A 52 4.33 14.33 -11.35
CA ARG A 52 4.24 15.37 -12.37
C ARG A 52 3.68 14.78 -13.65
N VAL A 53 2.63 15.39 -14.20
CA VAL A 53 1.97 14.91 -15.42
C VAL A 53 1.88 16.02 -16.47
N ALA A 54 2.05 15.65 -17.74
CA ALA A 54 1.81 16.53 -18.87
C ALA A 54 0.31 16.67 -19.16
N LYS A 55 -0.05 17.80 -19.78
CA LYS A 55 -1.41 18.07 -20.26
C LYS A 55 -1.40 18.35 -21.75
N ASN A 56 -2.49 18.00 -22.43
CA ASN A 56 -2.73 18.46 -23.79
C ASN A 56 -3.21 19.93 -23.82
N SER A 57 -3.46 20.46 -25.02
CA SER A 57 -4.01 21.81 -25.23
C SER A 57 -5.42 22.01 -24.66
N GLN A 58 -6.18 20.92 -24.49
CA GLN A 58 -7.52 20.92 -23.88
C GLN A 58 -7.46 20.89 -22.33
N GLY A 59 -6.27 20.71 -21.76
CA GLY A 59 -6.05 20.62 -20.31
C GLY A 59 -6.24 19.23 -19.73
N ASP A 60 -6.50 18.22 -20.57
CA ASP A 60 -6.60 16.81 -20.19
C ASP A 60 -5.21 16.25 -19.87
N ILE A 61 -5.17 15.28 -18.98
CA ILE A 61 -3.94 14.60 -18.54
C ILE A 61 -3.55 13.57 -19.58
N LEU A 62 -2.29 13.61 -20.02
CA LEU A 62 -1.75 12.62 -20.96
C LEU A 62 -1.34 11.36 -20.21
N LEU A 63 -1.98 10.24 -20.52
CA LEU A 63 -1.74 8.96 -19.85
C LEU A 63 -0.38 8.36 -20.23
N SER A 64 0.12 8.63 -21.44
CA SER A 64 1.48 8.32 -21.91
C SER A 64 2.53 8.96 -21.00
N SER A 65 2.38 10.25 -20.67
CA SER A 65 3.24 10.96 -19.73
C SER A 65 3.21 10.33 -18.33
N VAL A 66 2.07 9.77 -17.92
CA VAL A 66 1.95 9.04 -16.67
C VAL A 66 2.72 7.72 -16.73
N CYS A 67 2.52 6.91 -17.79
CA CYS A 67 3.23 5.64 -17.99
C CYS A 67 4.75 5.83 -18.05
N SER A 68 5.24 6.84 -18.79
CA SER A 68 6.68 7.17 -18.83
C SER A 68 7.22 7.47 -17.43
N ARG A 69 6.46 8.22 -16.62
CA ARG A 69 6.88 8.55 -15.25
C ARG A 69 6.85 7.34 -14.32
N LEU A 70 5.93 6.39 -14.53
CA LEU A 70 5.92 5.11 -13.81
C LEU A 70 7.14 4.26 -14.17
N HIS A 71 7.51 4.22 -15.45
CA HIS A 71 8.73 3.54 -15.92
C HIS A 71 10.00 4.13 -15.29
N GLU A 72 10.11 5.47 -15.21
CA GLU A 72 11.21 6.15 -14.53
C GLU A 72 11.31 5.83 -13.03
N ILE A 73 10.20 5.48 -12.38
CA ILE A 73 10.15 5.09 -10.96
C ILE A 73 10.47 3.58 -10.78
N GLY A 74 10.54 2.82 -11.87
CA GLY A 74 10.87 1.38 -11.87
C GLY A 74 9.67 0.45 -12.00
N PHE A 75 8.50 0.97 -12.38
CA PHE A 75 7.34 0.13 -12.72
C PHE A 75 7.37 -0.21 -14.20
N ASP A 76 7.64 -1.48 -14.53
CA ASP A 76 7.54 -1.96 -15.90
C ASP A 76 6.07 -2.22 -16.25
N VAL A 77 5.46 -1.27 -16.94
CA VAL A 77 4.08 -1.33 -17.41
C VAL A 77 3.98 -1.55 -18.92
N THR A 78 5.12 -1.78 -19.57
CA THR A 78 5.22 -1.91 -21.03
C THR A 78 4.38 -3.09 -21.52
N GLY A 79 3.55 -2.87 -22.53
CA GLY A 79 2.67 -3.91 -23.07
C GLY A 79 1.52 -4.33 -22.15
N MET A 80 1.29 -3.63 -21.04
CA MET A 80 0.12 -3.90 -20.19
C MET A 80 -1.11 -3.19 -20.71
N ILE A 81 -2.28 -3.79 -20.48
CA ILE A 81 -3.58 -3.15 -20.68
C ILE A 81 -3.79 -2.14 -19.55
N VAL A 82 -3.98 -0.87 -19.92
CA VAL A 82 -4.19 0.24 -19.00
C VAL A 82 -5.66 0.61 -18.96
N SER A 83 -6.21 0.72 -17.75
CA SER A 83 -7.56 1.22 -17.50
C SER A 83 -7.51 2.25 -16.37
N TYR A 84 -8.28 3.34 -16.47
CA TYR A 84 -8.36 4.35 -15.42
C TYR A 84 -9.75 4.37 -14.79
N TYR A 85 -9.85 4.72 -13.51
CA TYR A 85 -11.14 4.87 -12.85
C TYR A 85 -11.74 6.25 -13.14
N SER A 86 -12.94 6.29 -13.71
CA SER A 86 -13.72 7.51 -13.86
C SER A 86 -14.57 7.75 -12.61
N SER A 87 -14.39 8.89 -11.95
CA SER A 87 -15.26 9.32 -10.85
C SER A 87 -16.68 9.66 -11.31
N ILE A 88 -16.86 10.01 -12.59
CA ILE A 88 -18.16 10.39 -13.15
C ILE A 88 -18.96 9.12 -13.44
N GLU A 89 -18.36 8.14 -14.12
CA GLU A 89 -19.02 6.88 -14.48
C GLU A 89 -18.95 5.82 -13.37
N GLN A 90 -18.21 6.09 -12.28
CA GLN A 90 -18.00 5.19 -11.15
C GLN A 90 -17.42 3.81 -11.53
N MET A 91 -16.72 3.71 -12.67
CA MET A 91 -16.17 2.48 -13.21
C MET A 91 -14.79 2.67 -13.86
N TYR A 92 -14.09 1.56 -14.11
CA TYR A 92 -12.83 1.57 -14.86
C TYR A 92 -13.10 1.63 -16.37
N ILE A 93 -12.53 2.63 -17.04
CA ILE A 93 -12.58 2.84 -18.48
C ILE A 93 -11.27 2.34 -19.09
N PHE A 94 -11.37 1.54 -20.15
CA PHE A 94 -10.22 1.03 -20.89
C PHE A 94 -9.57 2.14 -21.72
N ALA A 95 -8.29 2.40 -21.49
CA ALA A 95 -7.54 3.42 -22.23
C ALA A 95 -6.78 2.83 -23.42
N GLY A 96 -6.19 1.64 -23.27
CA GLY A 96 -5.38 1.02 -24.31
C GLY A 96 -4.37 0.02 -23.77
N LYS A 97 -3.44 -0.39 -24.62
CA LYS A 97 -2.22 -1.12 -24.26
C LYS A 97 -1.07 -0.11 -24.24
N ASP A 98 -0.16 -0.17 -23.27
CA ASP A 98 1.02 0.69 -23.25
C ASP A 98 2.03 0.21 -24.33
N PRO A 99 2.54 1.08 -25.23
CA PRO A 99 2.30 2.53 -25.32
C PRO A 99 0.92 2.88 -25.88
N ILE A 100 0.26 3.85 -25.23
CA ILE A 100 -1.16 4.18 -25.48
C ILE A 100 -1.29 4.97 -26.80
N PRO A 101 -2.26 4.63 -27.67
CA PRO A 101 -2.55 5.40 -28.87
C PRO A 101 -2.90 6.85 -28.54
N PHE A 102 -2.35 7.80 -29.31
CA PHE A 102 -2.53 9.25 -29.09
C PHE A 102 -4.01 9.68 -29.03
N GLU A 103 -4.89 8.99 -29.77
CA GLU A 103 -6.34 9.26 -29.82
C GLU A 103 -7.05 9.01 -28.48
N LYS A 104 -6.50 8.14 -27.64
CA LYS A 104 -7.09 7.72 -26.35
C LYS A 104 -6.28 8.16 -25.15
N ASP A 105 -5.29 9.02 -25.37
CA ASP A 105 -4.30 9.36 -24.36
C ASP A 105 -4.78 10.42 -23.35
N GLY A 106 -5.82 11.18 -23.70
CA GLY A 106 -6.35 12.27 -22.88
C GLY A 106 -7.35 11.81 -21.83
N ILE A 107 -7.08 12.10 -20.55
CA ILE A 107 -8.03 11.94 -19.45
C ILE A 107 -8.47 13.30 -18.93
N SER A 108 -9.77 13.59 -19.01
CA SER A 108 -10.30 14.84 -18.47
C SER A 108 -10.13 14.94 -16.95
N VAL A 109 -9.68 16.10 -16.49
CA VAL A 109 -9.37 16.38 -15.06
C VAL A 109 -10.58 16.19 -14.15
N SER A 110 -11.79 16.30 -14.69
CA SER A 110 -13.05 16.04 -13.98
C SER A 110 -13.22 14.57 -13.55
N ASN A 111 -12.53 13.63 -14.21
CA ASN A 111 -12.52 12.22 -13.84
C ASN A 111 -11.65 11.91 -12.61
N LEU A 112 -10.85 12.87 -12.12
CA LEU A 112 -10.05 12.67 -10.93
C LEU A 112 -10.92 12.69 -9.67
N CYS A 113 -10.61 11.79 -8.73
CA CYS A 113 -11.21 11.83 -7.39
C CYS A 113 -10.21 12.46 -6.42
N SER A 114 -10.49 13.67 -5.92
CA SER A 114 -9.64 14.38 -4.96
C SER A 114 -8.18 14.56 -5.45
N ASN A 115 -8.01 14.94 -6.71
CA ASN A 115 -6.68 15.07 -7.36
C ASN A 115 -5.90 13.74 -7.43
N ARG A 116 -6.62 12.60 -7.44
CA ARG A 116 -6.04 11.26 -7.59
C ARG A 116 -6.53 10.58 -8.85
N LEU A 117 -5.60 9.95 -9.55
CA LEU A 117 -5.85 9.08 -10.69
C LEU A 117 -5.65 7.63 -10.28
N ALA A 118 -6.69 6.80 -10.35
CA ALA A 118 -6.54 5.38 -10.12
C ALA A 118 -6.35 4.65 -11.45
N LEU A 119 -5.25 3.91 -11.56
CA LEU A 119 -4.88 3.12 -12.72
C LEU A 119 -4.89 1.64 -12.37
N LYS A 120 -5.43 0.84 -13.29
CA LYS A 120 -5.45 -0.61 -13.23
C LYS A 120 -4.75 -1.16 -14.45
N PHE A 121 -3.69 -1.92 -14.20
CA PHE A 121 -2.92 -2.62 -15.19
C PHE A 121 -3.32 -4.09 -15.24
N ARG A 122 -3.40 -4.64 -16.44
CA ARG A 122 -3.66 -6.07 -16.69
C ARG A 122 -2.61 -6.58 -17.68
N SER A 123 -2.24 -7.85 -17.56
CA SER A 123 -1.37 -8.48 -18.56
C SER A 123 -2.01 -8.38 -19.94
N GLY A 124 -1.30 -7.80 -20.90
CA GLY A 124 -1.75 -7.63 -22.28
C GLY A 124 -1.48 -8.84 -23.18
N ASP A 125 -1.16 -9.98 -22.58
CA ASP A 125 -1.03 -11.27 -23.26
C ASP A 125 -2.42 -11.80 -23.58
N ASP A 126 -2.95 -11.37 -24.72
CA ASP A 126 -4.05 -12.07 -25.39
C ASP A 126 -3.59 -13.42 -25.98
N THR A 127 -2.32 -13.80 -25.75
CA THR A 127 -1.83 -15.16 -25.98
C THR A 127 -2.41 -16.12 -24.94
N TYR A 128 -3.69 -16.44 -25.11
CA TYR A 128 -4.15 -17.82 -25.15
C TYR A 128 -3.36 -18.56 -26.26
N SER A 129 -2.05 -18.68 -26.10
CA SER A 129 -1.23 -19.54 -26.91
C SER A 129 -1.60 -20.97 -26.57
N LYS A 130 -2.30 -21.60 -27.52
CA LYS A 130 -2.11 -23.02 -27.83
C LYS A 130 -0.67 -23.41 -27.49
N LYS A 131 -0.51 -24.42 -26.64
CA LYS A 131 0.78 -25.05 -26.34
C LYS A 131 1.53 -25.33 -27.63
N SER A 132 2.59 -24.58 -27.91
CA SER A 132 3.68 -25.01 -28.77
C SER A 132 4.99 -24.89 -27.99
N LEU A 133 5.74 -25.99 -28.03
CA LEU A 133 6.93 -26.32 -27.27
C LEU A 133 8.10 -25.34 -27.46
N PRO A 134 9.11 -25.37 -26.56
CA PRO A 134 10.13 -24.34 -26.48
C PRO A 134 11.23 -24.56 -27.52
N VAL A 135 11.63 -23.47 -28.18
CA VAL A 135 12.92 -23.39 -28.88
C VAL A 135 13.82 -22.43 -28.09
N SER A 136 14.94 -22.99 -27.64
CA SER A 136 16.03 -22.35 -26.93
C SER A 136 16.82 -21.36 -27.81
N SER A 137 17.20 -20.20 -27.25
CA SER A 137 18.61 -19.76 -27.06
C SER A 137 18.82 -18.23 -27.08
N LEU A 138 19.48 -17.72 -26.01
CA LEU A 138 20.52 -16.65 -25.93
C LEU A 138 20.07 -15.18 -26.23
N ASN A 139 20.41 -14.09 -25.51
CA ASN A 139 21.43 -13.76 -24.48
C ASN A 139 21.13 -12.42 -23.74
N ASN A 140 21.67 -12.31 -22.51
CA ASN A 140 22.20 -11.18 -21.70
C ASN A 140 21.33 -9.97 -21.27
N GLU A 141 21.04 -9.89 -19.96
CA GLU A 141 21.59 -8.96 -18.93
C GLU A 141 21.08 -7.49 -19.01
N SER A 142 20.21 -7.04 -18.10
CA SER A 142 20.69 -6.44 -16.85
C SER A 142 19.63 -6.39 -15.75
N SER A 143 20.16 -6.59 -14.54
CA SER A 143 19.56 -6.59 -13.21
C SER A 143 18.63 -5.41 -12.86
N SER A 144 17.40 -5.72 -12.41
CA SER A 144 16.66 -4.89 -11.44
C SER A 144 15.64 -5.76 -10.71
N LEU A 145 15.99 -6.20 -9.49
CA LEU A 145 15.11 -6.95 -8.60
C LEU A 145 14.31 -5.95 -7.73
N CYS A 146 13.12 -5.56 -8.20
CA CYS A 146 12.11 -4.93 -7.35
C CYS A 146 11.02 -5.96 -7.00
N TYR A 147 11.10 -6.47 -5.78
CA TYR A 147 10.02 -7.22 -5.13
C TYR A 147 8.86 -6.28 -4.79
N SER A 148 7.65 -6.58 -5.25
CA SER A 148 6.42 -6.17 -4.54
C SER A 148 5.51 -7.38 -4.34
N LEU A 149 4.96 -7.44 -3.14
CA LEU A 149 4.42 -8.61 -2.47
C LEU A 149 2.94 -8.35 -2.12
N GLU A 150 2.05 -9.02 -2.87
CA GLU A 150 0.99 -9.93 -2.39
C GLU A 150 -0.43 -9.49 -1.96
N ASN A 151 -1.38 -10.38 -2.31
CA ASN A 151 -2.50 -11.06 -1.59
C ASN A 151 -3.84 -10.38 -1.24
N LYS A 152 -4.89 -11.20 -1.43
CA LYS A 152 -6.18 -11.22 -0.74
C LYS A 152 -6.85 -12.61 -0.81
N LEU A 153 -6.79 -13.28 0.33
CA LEU A 153 -7.82 -14.20 0.83
C LEU A 153 -9.19 -13.48 0.89
N LYS A 154 -10.23 -14.09 0.30
CA LYS A 154 -11.65 -13.72 0.46
C LYS A 154 -12.26 -14.52 1.61
N LEU A 155 -12.87 -13.83 2.58
CA LEU A 155 -13.92 -14.38 3.42
C LEU A 155 -15.27 -14.16 2.74
N SER A 156 -16.04 -15.24 2.61
CA SER A 156 -17.42 -15.27 2.16
C SER A 156 -18.37 -14.89 3.29
N GLU A 157 -19.26 -13.93 3.04
CA GLU A 157 -20.44 -13.67 3.88
C GLU A 157 -21.56 -14.63 3.44
N GLY A 158 -21.94 -15.55 4.34
CA GLY A 158 -23.10 -16.40 4.22
C GLY A 158 -24.27 -15.81 5.01
N GLY A 159 -25.42 -15.70 4.35
CA GLY A 159 -26.66 -15.22 4.96
C GLY A 159 -27.30 -16.22 5.91
N MET A 160 -28.03 -15.69 6.89
CA MET A 160 -29.07 -16.41 7.63
C MET A 160 -30.18 -15.41 7.95
N GLY A 161 -31.39 -15.73 7.47
CA GLY A 161 -32.62 -15.05 7.81
C GLY A 161 -33.61 -16.02 8.45
N ALA A 162 -34.54 -15.43 9.20
CA ALA A 162 -35.71 -15.99 9.86
C ALA A 162 -35.50 -16.67 11.23
N THR A 163 -35.88 -15.95 12.30
CA THR A 163 -36.86 -16.43 13.29
C THR A 163 -37.57 -15.24 13.96
N ASP A 164 -38.90 -15.26 13.87
CA ASP A 164 -39.85 -14.43 14.63
C ASP A 164 -39.89 -14.82 16.12
N GLY A 165 -40.31 -13.89 16.99
CA GLY A 165 -40.79 -14.26 18.33
C GLY A 165 -40.76 -13.18 19.44
N SER A 166 -41.86 -12.41 19.52
CA SER A 166 -42.58 -12.00 20.74
C SER A 166 -41.90 -11.29 21.94
N SER A 167 -42.28 -10.00 22.09
CA SER A 167 -42.99 -9.41 23.26
C SER A 167 -42.24 -8.85 24.49
N PRO A 168 -42.87 -7.90 25.24
CA PRO A 168 -42.21 -6.71 25.81
C PRO A 168 -42.22 -6.61 27.35
N ILE A 169 -41.28 -5.85 27.94
CA ILE A 169 -41.36 -5.37 29.33
C ILE A 169 -40.79 -3.94 29.47
N THR A 170 -41.69 -2.97 29.46
CA THR A 170 -41.97 -1.89 30.46
C THR A 170 -40.90 -1.51 31.52
N THR A 171 -40.28 -0.31 31.35
CA THR A 171 -39.95 0.82 32.31
C THR A 171 -39.28 0.59 33.70
N PRO A 172 -38.79 1.62 34.46
CA PRO A 172 -38.52 3.05 34.19
C PRO A 172 -37.17 3.63 34.74
N CYS A 173 -37.02 4.95 34.54
CA CYS A 173 -35.95 5.90 34.85
C CYS A 173 -35.60 6.17 36.35
N LEU A 174 -34.49 6.93 36.49
CA LEU A 174 -34.12 7.91 37.54
C LEU A 174 -33.53 7.42 38.88
N ASN A 175 -32.30 7.87 39.19
CA ASN A 175 -32.11 8.89 40.22
C ASN A 175 -30.70 9.50 40.24
N GLU A 176 -30.69 10.84 40.33
CA GLU A 176 -29.58 11.68 40.80
C GLU A 176 -29.23 11.38 42.26
N ILE A 177 -27.94 11.48 42.63
CA ILE A 177 -27.55 11.98 43.96
C ILE A 177 -26.26 12.81 43.83
N SER A 178 -26.32 14.03 44.35
CA SER A 178 -25.27 15.04 44.44
C SER A 178 -24.29 14.83 45.61
N SER A 179 -23.11 15.42 45.45
CA SER A 179 -22.30 16.16 46.45
C SER A 179 -22.08 15.62 47.87
N THR A 180 -20.79 15.48 48.25
CA THR A 180 -20.23 16.22 49.40
C THR A 180 -18.69 16.23 49.40
N GLN A 181 -18.12 17.42 49.63
CA GLN A 181 -16.72 17.66 49.99
C GLN A 181 -16.46 17.36 51.48
N ILE A 182 -15.19 17.29 51.93
CA ILE A 182 -14.63 18.00 53.12
C ILE A 182 -13.20 17.48 53.54
N THR A 183 -12.22 18.40 53.51
CA THR A 183 -10.97 18.59 54.35
C THR A 183 -9.75 17.64 54.27
N PRO A 184 -8.55 18.02 54.83
CA PRO A 184 -7.88 19.33 55.02
C PRO A 184 -6.37 19.34 54.57
N PRO A 185 -5.66 20.50 54.66
CA PRO A 185 -4.22 20.68 54.32
C PRO A 185 -3.27 20.57 55.54
N ILE A 186 -1.95 20.80 55.35
CA ILE A 186 -0.85 21.18 56.31
C ILE A 186 0.39 20.23 56.22
N PRO A 187 1.68 20.65 56.33
CA PRO A 187 2.39 21.84 55.82
C PRO A 187 3.81 21.49 55.24
N ARG A 188 4.57 22.54 54.87
CA ARG A 188 5.92 22.54 54.31
C ARG A 188 6.85 23.34 55.24
N ALA A 189 7.99 22.81 55.67
CA ALA A 189 9.17 23.51 56.24
C ALA A 189 10.31 22.49 56.48
N SER A 190 11.45 22.51 55.78
CA SER A 190 12.75 23.18 56.09
C SER A 190 13.80 22.12 56.52
N LEU A 191 14.88 21.87 55.74
CA LEU A 191 16.28 22.36 55.92
C LEU A 191 16.79 22.13 57.37
N ASP A 192 17.89 21.44 57.69
CA ASP A 192 19.23 21.39 57.07
C ASP A 192 20.09 20.22 57.68
N PRO A 193 21.45 20.17 57.72
CA PRO A 193 22.29 19.11 57.13
C PRO A 193 23.07 18.23 58.15
N SER A 194 23.85 17.26 57.66
CA SER A 194 25.19 16.82 58.18
C SER A 194 25.39 15.29 58.41
N MET A 195 26.44 14.78 57.74
CA MET A 195 27.45 13.78 58.14
C MET A 195 27.05 12.35 58.56
N GLY A 196 27.53 11.37 57.77
CA GLY A 196 28.40 10.31 58.29
C GLY A 196 27.86 8.88 58.44
N GLY A 197 28.18 8.03 57.45
CA GLY A 197 28.55 6.61 57.68
C GLY A 197 27.44 5.54 57.66
N PRO A 198 27.80 4.25 57.74
CA PRO A 198 27.98 3.39 56.56
C PRO A 198 26.99 2.22 56.47
N ASP A 199 26.88 1.68 55.25
CA ASP A 199 26.51 0.31 54.84
C ASP A 199 25.57 -0.50 55.73
N SER A 200 24.31 -0.69 55.28
CA SER A 200 23.65 -2.01 55.27
C SER A 200 22.23 -1.96 54.69
N ASN A 201 21.96 -2.88 53.75
CA ASN A 201 20.67 -3.53 53.44
C ASN A 201 19.41 -2.63 53.38
N THR A 202 18.73 -2.51 52.24
CA THR A 202 17.89 -3.62 51.79
C THR A 202 17.57 -3.47 50.31
N ALA A 203 18.03 -4.45 49.54
CA ALA A 203 17.60 -4.72 48.19
C ALA A 203 16.07 -4.91 48.14
N ASN A 204 15.35 -3.90 47.66
CA ASN A 204 14.03 -4.09 47.06
C ASN A 204 14.11 -3.79 45.56
N ALA A 205 15.09 -4.41 44.90
CA ALA A 205 15.03 -4.66 43.46
C ALA A 205 13.94 -5.72 43.26
N SER A 206 12.69 -5.26 43.33
CA SER A 206 11.51 -6.08 43.10
C SER A 206 11.70 -6.68 41.71
N SER A 207 11.98 -7.98 41.71
CA SER A 207 11.96 -8.84 40.55
C SER A 207 10.60 -8.66 39.90
N ARG A 208 10.49 -7.68 38.98
CA ARG A 208 9.44 -7.63 37.98
C ARG A 208 9.71 -8.81 37.08
N ARG A 209 9.40 -10.02 37.59
CA ARG A 209 9.35 -11.24 36.80
C ARG A 209 8.51 -10.85 35.59
N CYS A 210 9.17 -10.80 34.44
CA CYS A 210 8.56 -10.53 33.18
C CYS A 210 7.49 -11.61 33.01
N ILE A 211 6.25 -11.29 33.38
CA ILE A 211 5.13 -12.21 33.23
C ILE A 211 5.09 -12.47 31.74
N ARG A 212 5.42 -13.71 31.36
CA ARG A 212 5.41 -14.15 29.97
C ARG A 212 4.00 -13.89 29.46
N THR A 213 3.87 -12.88 28.60
CA THR A 213 2.58 -12.50 28.02
C THR A 213 1.93 -13.74 27.42
N LYS A 214 0.69 -14.02 27.85
CA LYS A 214 -0.10 -15.15 27.33
C LYS A 214 -0.09 -15.12 25.81
N GLU A 215 0.21 -16.26 25.19
CA GLU A 215 0.23 -16.35 23.72
C GLU A 215 -1.16 -16.14 23.14
N ARG A 216 -1.24 -15.24 22.15
CA ARG A 216 -2.46 -14.83 21.47
C ARG A 216 -2.71 -15.70 20.25
N ASN A 217 -3.99 -15.86 19.89
CA ASN A 217 -4.40 -16.58 18.69
C ASN A 217 -4.14 -15.74 17.44
N ILE A 218 -3.96 -16.39 16.29
CA ILE A 218 -3.70 -15.71 15.01
C ILE A 218 -4.87 -14.82 14.61
N SER A 219 -6.12 -15.28 14.78
CA SER A 219 -7.34 -14.48 14.52
C SER A 219 -7.35 -13.16 15.29
N PHE A 220 -7.11 -13.22 16.59
CA PHE A 220 -7.04 -12.05 17.47
C PHE A 220 -5.94 -11.07 17.02
N VAL A 221 -4.79 -11.59 16.62
CA VAL A 221 -3.67 -10.75 16.14
C VAL A 221 -4.05 -10.03 14.84
N ILE A 222 -4.66 -10.72 13.88
CA ILE A 222 -5.13 -10.14 12.61
C ILE A 222 -6.13 -9.01 12.88
N GLU A 223 -7.12 -9.26 13.73
CA GLU A 223 -8.15 -8.29 14.10
C GLU A 223 -7.52 -7.02 14.70
N LYS A 224 -6.61 -7.19 15.66
CA LYS A 224 -5.98 -6.08 16.37
C LYS A 224 -5.05 -5.26 15.49
N VAL A 225 -4.27 -5.90 14.61
CA VAL A 225 -3.43 -5.19 13.62
C VAL A 225 -4.29 -4.44 12.60
N SER A 226 -5.40 -5.04 12.16
CA SER A 226 -6.33 -4.40 11.22
C SER A 226 -6.99 -3.17 11.83
N MET A 227 -7.51 -3.28 13.06
CA MET A 227 -8.08 -2.15 13.80
C MET A 227 -7.05 -1.04 14.02
N TRP A 228 -5.82 -1.40 14.39
CA TRP A 228 -4.73 -0.45 14.59
C TRP A 228 -4.41 0.36 13.32
N ARG A 229 -4.35 -0.30 12.16
CA ARG A 229 -4.10 0.36 10.87
C ARG A 229 -5.31 1.18 10.39
N LYS A 230 -6.54 0.74 10.67
CA LYS A 230 -7.76 1.51 10.38
C LYS A 230 -7.78 2.84 11.14
N LEU A 231 -7.45 2.84 12.42
CA LEU A 231 -7.36 4.08 13.23
C LEU A 231 -6.30 5.05 12.71
N TYR A 232 -5.15 4.54 12.27
CA TYR A 232 -4.08 5.34 11.70
C TYR A 232 -4.46 5.97 10.35
N ASN A 233 -5.07 5.20 9.45
CA ASN A 233 -5.48 5.69 8.13
C ASN A 233 -6.63 6.72 8.22
N GLY A 234 -7.44 6.60 9.26
CA GLY A 234 -8.53 7.49 9.60
C GLY A 234 -9.87 6.76 9.64
N ILE A 235 -10.67 7.08 10.65
CA ILE A 235 -12.06 6.60 10.76
C ILE A 235 -13.03 7.77 10.60
N GLN A 236 -14.15 7.52 9.93
CA GLN A 236 -15.20 8.51 9.79
C GLN A 236 -16.08 8.50 11.06
N ASN A 237 -16.24 9.66 11.68
CA ASN A 237 -17.15 9.82 12.80
C ASN A 237 -18.60 9.96 12.27
N PRO A 238 -19.63 9.76 13.12
CA PRO A 238 -21.03 9.96 12.73
C PRO A 238 -21.32 11.34 12.12
N SER A 239 -20.54 12.35 12.50
CA SER A 239 -20.61 13.71 11.94
C SER A 239 -19.99 13.85 10.54
N GLY A 240 -19.53 12.77 9.90
CA GLY A 240 -18.90 12.77 8.58
C GLY A 240 -17.41 13.15 8.56
N ASN A 241 -16.87 13.69 9.66
CA ASN A 241 -15.46 14.08 9.78
C ASN A 241 -14.52 12.87 9.88
N ILE A 242 -13.39 12.91 9.17
CA ILE A 242 -12.35 11.86 9.23
C ILE A 242 -11.36 12.17 10.35
N THR A 243 -11.31 11.33 11.38
CA THR A 243 -10.32 11.44 12.47
C THR A 243 -9.20 10.44 12.27
N ARG A 244 -7.97 10.95 12.16
CA ARG A 244 -6.74 10.14 12.11
C ARG A 244 -6.06 10.14 13.48
N TYR A 245 -5.61 8.96 13.90
CA TYR A 245 -4.86 8.81 15.14
C TYR A 245 -3.38 8.58 14.84
N SER A 246 -2.51 9.02 15.75
CA SER A 246 -1.11 8.62 15.73
C SER A 246 -0.98 7.10 15.92
N LEU A 247 0.14 6.49 15.52
CA LEU A 247 0.36 5.05 15.73
C LEU A 247 0.35 4.68 17.21
N ASP A 248 0.90 5.54 18.08
CA ASP A 248 0.93 5.34 19.52
C ASP A 248 -0.46 5.46 20.15
N ASP A 249 -1.26 6.45 19.78
CA ASP A 249 -2.61 6.59 20.32
C ASP A 249 -3.55 5.49 19.79
N SER A 250 -3.35 5.08 18.54
CA SER A 250 -4.03 3.91 17.98
C SER A 250 -3.68 2.64 18.77
N ALA A 251 -2.41 2.45 19.14
CA ALA A 251 -1.97 1.30 19.92
C ALA A 251 -2.58 1.28 21.33
N LYS A 252 -2.62 2.45 22.00
CA LYS A 252 -3.31 2.64 23.29
C LYS A 252 -4.80 2.25 23.17
N LYS A 253 -5.49 2.71 22.12
CA LYS A 253 -6.91 2.38 21.86
C LYS A 253 -7.15 0.89 21.61
N VAL A 254 -6.23 0.22 20.94
CA VAL A 254 -6.33 -1.22 20.63
C VAL A 254 -6.02 -2.10 21.85
N GLY A 255 -5.33 -1.55 22.87
CA GLY A 255 -4.97 -2.24 24.10
C GLY A 255 -3.74 -3.14 23.96
N ILE A 256 -2.87 -2.88 22.98
CA ILE A 256 -1.64 -3.64 22.75
C ILE A 256 -0.47 -2.67 22.58
N SER A 257 0.68 -2.99 23.14
CA SER A 257 1.88 -2.15 22.96
C SER A 257 2.24 -2.03 21.48
N LYS A 258 2.60 -0.82 21.05
CA LYS A 258 3.01 -0.52 19.67
C LYS A 258 4.06 -1.50 19.15
N LYS A 259 5.09 -1.79 19.95
CA LYS A 259 6.15 -2.75 19.63
C LYS A 259 5.60 -4.16 19.29
N SER A 260 4.59 -4.63 20.01
CA SER A 260 3.99 -5.95 19.72
C SER A 260 3.17 -5.92 18.44
N LEU A 261 2.43 -4.83 18.19
CA LEU A 261 1.67 -4.65 16.94
C LEU A 261 2.59 -4.54 15.72
N ASP A 262 3.73 -3.86 15.85
CA ASP A 262 4.77 -3.79 14.82
C ASP A 262 5.34 -5.20 14.50
N ASP A 263 5.68 -6.00 15.52
CA ASP A 263 6.12 -7.39 15.33
C ASP A 263 5.02 -8.22 14.65
N TYR A 264 3.78 -8.14 15.14
CA TYR A 264 2.64 -8.87 14.57
C TYR A 264 2.43 -8.54 13.10
N LEU A 265 2.43 -7.27 12.74
CA LEU A 265 2.30 -6.84 11.34
C LEU A 265 3.42 -7.43 10.48
N LEU A 266 4.66 -7.44 10.99
CA LEU A 266 5.79 -8.03 10.28
C LEU A 266 5.61 -9.54 10.06
N GLN A 267 5.16 -10.27 11.08
CA GLN A 267 4.88 -11.71 10.97
C GLN A 267 3.74 -11.99 9.98
N LEU A 268 2.67 -11.19 10.00
CA LEU A 268 1.57 -11.31 9.05
C LEU A 268 2.04 -11.09 7.62
N ARG A 269 2.87 -10.05 7.37
CA ARG A 269 3.46 -9.80 6.04
C ARG A 269 4.33 -10.95 5.54
N TYR A 270 5.18 -11.52 6.39
CA TYR A 270 5.99 -12.68 5.98
C TYR A 270 5.17 -13.97 5.87
N GLY A 271 4.13 -14.12 6.69
CA GLY A 271 3.18 -15.23 6.56
C GLY A 271 2.49 -15.20 5.21
N LYS A 272 1.98 -14.01 4.83
CA LYS A 272 1.50 -13.67 3.49
C LYS A 272 2.57 -14.16 2.49
N LYS A 273 3.81 -13.61 2.58
CA LYS A 273 4.93 -13.80 1.61
C LYS A 273 5.23 -15.25 1.27
N PHE A 274 5.09 -16.11 2.26
CA PHE A 274 5.50 -17.50 2.16
C PHE A 274 4.32 -18.45 1.98
N GLY A 275 3.11 -17.94 1.73
CA GLY A 275 1.91 -18.73 1.51
C GLY A 275 1.38 -19.41 2.78
N PHE A 276 1.43 -18.73 3.94
CA PHE A 276 0.82 -19.25 5.16
C PHE A 276 -0.70 -19.17 5.09
N ASP A 277 -1.40 -20.29 5.26
CA ASP A 277 -2.87 -20.31 5.31
C ASP A 277 -3.37 -19.79 6.66
N PHE A 278 -3.82 -18.54 6.68
CA PHE A 278 -4.37 -17.90 7.88
C PHE A 278 -5.76 -18.40 8.26
N ASN A 279 -6.54 -18.91 7.30
CA ASN A 279 -7.92 -19.33 7.54
C ASN A 279 -7.94 -20.67 8.27
N GLU A 280 -7.12 -21.62 7.81
CA GLU A 280 -6.96 -22.92 8.47
C GLU A 280 -6.34 -22.79 9.86
N ASN A 281 -5.47 -21.79 10.07
CA ASN A 281 -4.71 -21.62 11.31
C ASN A 281 -5.24 -20.47 12.19
N LYS A 282 -6.48 -20.02 12.02
CA LYS A 282 -7.01 -18.85 12.73
C LYS A 282 -7.06 -19.03 14.26
N GLU A 283 -7.32 -20.25 14.73
CA GLU A 283 -7.44 -20.57 16.16
C GLU A 283 -6.09 -20.90 16.82
N GLU A 284 -5.08 -21.15 16.00
CA GLU A 284 -3.73 -21.49 16.44
C GLU A 284 -3.02 -20.30 17.08
N LYS A 285 -2.03 -20.59 17.91
CA LYS A 285 -1.19 -19.54 18.53
C LYS A 285 -0.30 -18.87 17.50
N ILE A 286 -0.04 -17.58 17.70
CA ILE A 286 0.87 -16.78 16.85
C ILE A 286 2.29 -17.36 16.79
N GLY A 287 2.68 -18.19 17.76
CA GLY A 287 3.92 -18.96 17.74
C GLY A 287 4.06 -19.86 16.51
N LYS A 288 2.97 -20.46 16.02
CA LYS A 288 2.94 -21.32 14.82
C LYS A 288 3.37 -20.53 13.57
N LEU A 289 2.80 -19.33 13.40
CA LEU A 289 3.18 -18.40 12.32
C LEU A 289 4.66 -17.99 12.41
N ARG A 290 5.14 -17.61 13.60
CA ARG A 290 6.54 -17.21 13.80
C ARG A 290 7.51 -18.35 13.46
N ALA A 291 7.20 -19.57 13.87
CA ALA A 291 8.02 -20.75 13.56
C ALA A 291 8.06 -21.02 12.05
N PHE A 292 6.91 -20.94 11.38
CA PHE A 292 6.81 -21.06 9.92
C PHE A 292 7.65 -20.01 9.19
N VAL A 293 7.49 -18.72 9.54
CA VAL A 293 8.26 -17.62 8.94
C VAL A 293 9.75 -17.80 9.16
N LYS A 294 10.19 -18.21 10.36
CA LYS A 294 11.60 -18.48 10.66
C LYS A 294 12.15 -19.62 9.80
N LYS A 295 11.39 -20.71 9.62
CA LYS A 295 11.77 -21.84 8.76
C LYS A 295 11.92 -21.40 7.30
N LYS A 296 10.94 -20.67 6.77
CA LYS A 296 10.94 -20.18 5.37
C LYS A 296 12.07 -19.18 5.08
N LYS A 297 12.37 -18.28 6.01
CA LYS A 297 13.51 -17.36 5.88
C LYS A 297 14.86 -18.08 5.81
N ARG A 298 15.02 -19.17 6.57
CA ARG A 298 16.22 -20.00 6.50
C ARG A 298 16.32 -20.72 5.15
N GLU A 299 15.23 -21.33 4.67
CA GLU A 299 15.18 -21.96 3.34
C GLU A 299 15.50 -20.95 2.21
N GLU A 300 14.96 -19.72 2.28
CA GLU A 300 15.25 -18.65 1.31
C GLU A 300 16.73 -18.24 1.35
N LYS A 301 17.35 -18.17 2.54
CA LYS A 301 18.77 -17.85 2.71
C LYS A 301 19.67 -18.96 2.15
N GLU A 302 19.37 -20.23 2.46
CA GLU A 302 20.12 -21.39 1.96
C GLU A 302 20.06 -21.47 0.43
N LYS A 303 18.89 -21.23 -0.18
CA LYS A 303 18.76 -21.14 -1.65
C LYS A 303 19.62 -20.03 -2.26
N LYS A 304 19.64 -18.85 -1.64
CA LYS A 304 20.47 -17.71 -2.09
C LYS A 304 21.96 -18.02 -1.96
N GLU A 305 22.37 -18.74 -0.92
CA GLU A 305 23.76 -19.17 -0.71
C GLU A 305 24.17 -20.28 -1.70
N ALA A 306 23.30 -21.24 -1.98
CA ALA A 306 23.53 -22.26 -3.00
C ALA A 306 23.71 -21.65 -4.40
N TYR A 307 22.86 -20.68 -4.76
CA TYR A 307 22.99 -19.94 -6.03
C TYR A 307 24.31 -19.16 -6.09
N ARG A 308 24.71 -18.49 -4.99
CA ARG A 308 25.99 -17.77 -4.90
C ARG A 308 27.19 -18.71 -5.04
N ASN A 309 27.10 -19.95 -4.54
CA ASN A 309 28.18 -20.92 -4.58
C ASN A 309 28.25 -21.71 -5.91
N GLY A 310 27.46 -21.34 -6.92
CA GLY A 310 27.57 -21.91 -8.27
C GLY A 310 27.01 -23.32 -8.43
N LEU A 311 26.21 -23.81 -7.48
CA LEU A 311 25.39 -25.00 -7.71
C LEU A 311 24.23 -24.59 -8.65
N ARG A 312 24.44 -24.78 -9.95
CA ARG A 312 23.37 -24.80 -10.95
C ARG A 312 22.64 -26.13 -10.92
#